data_AF-N4WPK9-F1
#
_entry.id   AF-N4WPK9-F1
#
_cell.length_a   1.000
_cell.length_b   1.000
_cell.length_c   1.000
_cell.angle_alpha   90.00
_cell.angle_beta   90.00
_cell.angle_gamma   90.00
#
_symmetry.space_group_name_H-M   'P 1'
#
loop_
_entity.id
_entity.type
_entity.pdbx_description
1 polymer ?
#
loop_
_entity_poly.entity_id
_entity_poly.type
_entity_poly.pdbx_seq_one_letter_code
_entity_poly.pdbx_strand_id
1 'polypeptide(L)'
;MVGVNAAKALAMSHQKPLIGVHHIAGHIYANRLEKEFEFPVLALVVSGGHTELILMREHGVFEVIGETRDDAAGEAYDKVARTLDLSYPGGPKIDQLAREGKEVIDFPRAWLEDDSFDFSFSGLKSSVINTLHNAKQRGETYETRDIATSFQASVVDVLVEKTYRAAETYNAKQVIVAGGVAANQGLRTRMGKTFEASEIDLSFPSISLCTDNAAMIAAAGSIAHQQGHRANWDLNANPSLSLERYAQRSIKLSR
;
A
#
# COMPACT_ATOMS: atom_id res chain seq x y z
N MET A 1 -11.17 15.32 -11.68
CA MET A 1 -12.26 15.78 -12.58
C MET A 1 -12.10 15.30 -14.02
N VAL A 2 -10.93 15.46 -14.67
CA VAL A 2 -10.74 15.09 -16.09
C VAL A 2 -11.19 13.65 -16.41
N GLY A 3 -10.71 12.66 -15.64
CA GLY A 3 -11.09 11.25 -15.85
C GLY A 3 -12.59 10.97 -15.68
N VAL A 4 -13.25 11.62 -14.72
CA VAL A 4 -14.70 11.45 -14.48
C VAL A 4 -15.50 11.98 -15.67
N ASN A 5 -15.14 13.16 -16.19
CA ASN A 5 -15.85 13.75 -17.33
C ASN A 5 -15.64 12.94 -18.61
N ALA A 6 -14.42 12.46 -18.85
CA ALA A 6 -14.13 11.58 -19.98
C ALA A 6 -14.92 10.26 -19.90
N ALA A 7 -14.97 9.63 -18.71
CA ALA A 7 -15.73 8.41 -18.49
C ALA A 7 -17.24 8.62 -18.72
N LYS A 8 -17.80 9.74 -18.26
CA LYS A 8 -19.21 10.10 -18.52
C LYS A 8 -19.49 10.24 -20.02
N ALA A 9 -18.64 10.97 -20.74
CA ALA A 9 -18.80 11.18 -22.18
C ALA A 9 -18.76 9.86 -22.96
N LEU A 10 -17.78 8.99 -22.64
CA LEU A 10 -17.67 7.66 -23.26
C LEU A 10 -18.88 6.78 -22.93
N ALA A 11 -19.29 6.70 -21.66
CA ALA A 11 -20.44 5.92 -21.23
C ALA A 11 -21.73 6.38 -21.95
N MET A 12 -21.95 7.69 -22.03
CA MET A 12 -23.11 8.28 -22.71
C MET A 12 -23.09 8.01 -24.22
N SER A 13 -21.96 8.22 -24.91
CA SER A 13 -21.82 8.01 -26.35
C SER A 13 -21.99 6.54 -26.76
N HIS A 14 -21.58 5.60 -25.91
CA HIS A 14 -21.67 4.17 -26.18
C HIS A 14 -22.91 3.51 -25.56
N GLN A 15 -23.79 4.29 -24.91
CA GLN A 15 -24.97 3.79 -24.19
C GLN A 15 -24.61 2.66 -23.20
N LYS A 16 -23.48 2.83 -22.49
CA LYS A 16 -22.99 1.89 -21.49
C LYS A 16 -23.18 2.46 -20.08
N PRO A 17 -23.35 1.60 -19.06
CA PRO A 17 -23.41 2.03 -17.68
C PRO A 17 -22.10 2.67 -17.23
N LEU A 18 -22.20 3.71 -16.39
CA LEU A 18 -21.07 4.32 -15.71
C LEU A 18 -20.85 3.64 -14.35
N ILE A 19 -19.60 3.33 -14.02
CA ILE A 19 -19.21 2.73 -12.74
C ILE A 19 -18.24 3.67 -12.02
N GLY A 20 -18.62 4.11 -10.82
CA GLY A 20 -17.71 4.84 -9.92
C GLY A 20 -16.81 3.88 -9.17
N VAL A 21 -15.49 4.11 -9.22
CA VAL A 21 -14.49 3.24 -8.59
C VAL A 21 -13.61 4.05 -7.65
N HIS A 22 -13.35 3.50 -6.47
CA HIS A 22 -12.42 4.05 -5.49
C HIS A 22 -11.00 3.69 -5.88
N HIS A 23 -10.09 4.66 -5.80
CA HIS A 23 -8.71 4.50 -6.23
C HIS A 23 -7.99 3.36 -5.49
N ILE A 24 -8.09 3.33 -4.15
CA ILE A 24 -7.51 2.26 -3.32
C ILE A 24 -8.15 0.89 -3.58
N ALA A 25 -9.46 0.82 -3.81
CA ALA A 25 -10.08 -0.43 -4.23
C ALA A 25 -9.47 -0.90 -5.56
N GLY A 26 -9.19 0.01 -6.49
CA GLY A 26 -8.43 -0.28 -7.71
C GLY A 26 -7.11 -0.99 -7.40
N HIS A 27 -6.26 -0.38 -6.58
CA HIS A 27 -4.97 -0.96 -6.15
C HIS A 27 -5.11 -2.36 -5.55
N ILE A 28 -6.09 -2.57 -4.67
CA ILE A 28 -6.40 -3.90 -4.10
C ILE A 28 -6.73 -4.89 -5.22
N TYR A 29 -7.67 -4.53 -6.10
CA TYR A 29 -8.12 -5.36 -7.21
C TYR A 29 -7.10 -5.54 -8.34
N ALA A 30 -5.94 -4.86 -8.30
CA ALA A 30 -4.83 -5.15 -9.21
C ALA A 30 -4.34 -6.60 -9.04
N ASN A 31 -4.32 -7.11 -7.81
CA ASN A 31 -3.94 -8.49 -7.52
C ASN A 31 -4.87 -9.51 -8.19
N ARG A 32 -6.16 -9.15 -8.35
CA ARG A 32 -7.16 -10.02 -9.00
C ARG A 32 -6.85 -10.29 -10.48
N LEU A 33 -6.06 -9.43 -11.11
CA LEU A 33 -5.61 -9.64 -12.49
C LEU A 33 -4.54 -10.75 -12.60
N GLU A 34 -3.85 -11.06 -11.50
CA GLU A 34 -2.88 -12.17 -11.43
C GLU A 34 -3.57 -13.46 -10.99
N LYS A 35 -4.36 -13.39 -9.90
CA LYS A 35 -5.04 -14.52 -9.28
C LYS A 35 -6.33 -14.05 -8.62
N GLU A 36 -7.39 -14.84 -8.76
CA GLU A 36 -8.66 -14.57 -8.06
C GLU A 36 -8.49 -14.64 -6.54
N PHE A 37 -9.34 -13.92 -5.81
CA PHE A 37 -9.24 -13.81 -4.34
C PHE A 37 -9.75 -15.03 -3.60
N GLU A 38 -9.03 -15.43 -2.54
CA GLU A 38 -9.43 -16.48 -1.61
C GLU A 38 -9.80 -15.88 -0.25
N PHE A 39 -11.10 -15.71 0.00
CA PHE A 39 -11.57 -15.04 1.21
C PHE A 39 -11.53 -15.93 2.48
N PRO A 40 -11.23 -15.34 3.66
CA PRO A 40 -10.92 -13.93 3.91
C PRO A 40 -9.55 -13.52 3.38
N VAL A 41 -9.48 -12.33 2.76
CA VAL A 41 -8.25 -11.73 2.27
C VAL A 41 -7.83 -10.61 3.20
N LEU A 42 -6.55 -10.53 3.53
CA LEU A 42 -5.94 -9.36 4.16
C LEU A 42 -5.14 -8.58 3.11
N ALA A 43 -5.47 -7.31 2.90
CA ALA A 43 -4.75 -6.44 1.99
C ALA A 43 -3.86 -5.46 2.75
N LEU A 44 -2.55 -5.51 2.52
CA LEU A 44 -1.61 -4.45 2.88
C LEU A 44 -1.57 -3.42 1.75
N VAL A 45 -2.20 -2.27 1.95
CA VAL A 45 -2.15 -1.14 1.01
C VAL A 45 -1.02 -0.21 1.42
N VAL A 46 0.05 -0.16 0.62
CA VAL A 46 1.23 0.68 0.85
C VAL A 46 1.54 1.50 -0.41
N SER A 47 1.16 2.78 -0.36
CA SER A 47 1.35 3.76 -1.43
C SER A 47 2.12 4.99 -0.94
N GLY A 48 2.24 6.01 -1.79
CA GLY A 48 2.81 7.30 -1.40
C GLY A 48 2.05 7.98 -0.26
N GLY A 49 0.73 7.81 -0.18
CA GLY A 49 -0.12 8.50 0.80
C GLY A 49 -1.04 7.60 1.63
N HIS A 50 -0.90 6.28 1.50
CA HIS A 50 -1.71 5.33 2.27
C HIS A 50 -0.80 4.23 2.80
N THR A 51 -1.02 3.84 4.05
CA THR A 51 -0.44 2.65 4.66
C THR A 51 -1.48 2.05 5.59
N GLU A 52 -2.18 1.04 5.10
CA GLU A 52 -3.39 0.49 5.71
C GLU A 52 -3.39 -1.03 5.61
N LEU A 53 -3.94 -1.69 6.64
CA LEU A 53 -4.33 -3.09 6.63
C LEU A 53 -5.85 -3.17 6.51
N ILE A 54 -6.31 -3.83 5.46
CA ILE A 54 -7.73 -3.93 5.13
C ILE A 54 -8.13 -5.40 5.07
N LEU A 55 -9.05 -5.79 5.94
CA LEU A 55 -9.67 -7.11 5.90
C LEU A 55 -10.85 -7.10 4.92
N MET A 56 -10.87 -8.10 4.04
CA MET A 56 -11.96 -8.35 3.11
C MET A 56 -12.51 -9.75 3.35
N ARG A 57 -13.78 -9.84 3.74
CA ARG A 57 -14.49 -11.13 3.90
C ARG A 57 -15.19 -11.58 2.63
N GLU A 58 -15.44 -10.63 1.73
CA GLU A 58 -16.01 -10.86 0.40
C GLU A 58 -15.70 -9.65 -0.49
N HIS A 59 -16.00 -9.76 -1.78
CA HIS A 59 -15.80 -8.68 -2.72
C HIS A 59 -16.54 -7.39 -2.34
N GLY A 60 -15.80 -6.28 -2.27
CA GLY A 60 -16.38 -4.96 -2.07
C GLY A 60 -16.77 -4.64 -0.64
N VAL A 61 -16.47 -5.53 0.31
CA VAL A 61 -16.50 -5.28 1.75
C VAL A 61 -15.08 -5.03 2.21
N PHE A 62 -14.82 -3.82 2.70
CA PHE A 62 -13.51 -3.36 3.14
C PHE A 62 -13.62 -2.93 4.61
N GLU A 63 -12.88 -3.58 5.48
CA GLU A 63 -12.77 -3.26 6.91
C GLU A 63 -11.33 -2.82 7.18
N VAL A 64 -11.12 -1.54 7.49
CA VAL A 64 -9.79 -1.04 7.88
C VAL A 64 -9.52 -1.50 9.30
N ILE A 65 -8.50 -2.33 9.50
CA ILE A 65 -8.13 -2.88 10.81
C ILE A 65 -6.87 -2.24 11.40
N GLY A 66 -6.14 -1.47 10.59
CA GLY A 66 -4.99 -0.68 11.02
C GLY A 66 -4.60 0.31 9.94
N GLU A 67 -4.17 1.50 10.34
CA GLU A 67 -3.74 2.56 9.43
C GLU A 67 -2.53 3.33 9.99
N THR A 68 -1.85 4.10 9.14
CA THR A 68 -0.79 4.99 9.64
C THR A 68 -1.40 6.11 10.49
N ARG A 69 -0.81 6.36 11.66
CA ARG A 69 -1.16 7.50 12.52
C ARG A 69 -0.46 8.78 12.09
N ASP A 70 0.51 8.68 11.18
CA ASP A 70 1.30 9.80 10.69
C ASP A 70 1.65 9.68 9.20
N ASP A 71 2.94 9.57 8.86
CA ASP A 71 3.42 9.44 7.50
C ASP A 71 3.07 8.06 6.94
N ALA A 72 2.63 8.01 5.67
CA ALA A 72 2.60 6.75 4.95
C ALA A 72 4.02 6.24 4.68
N ALA A 73 4.18 4.93 4.47
CA ALA A 73 5.47 4.32 4.15
C ALA A 73 6.11 4.98 2.93
N GLY A 74 5.36 5.17 1.83
CA GLY A 74 5.89 5.82 0.63
C GLY A 74 6.36 7.25 0.87
N GLU A 75 5.63 8.02 1.66
CA GLU A 75 6.02 9.37 2.07
C GLU A 75 7.30 9.37 2.92
N ALA A 76 7.46 8.41 3.84
CA ALA A 76 8.68 8.25 4.62
C ALA A 76 9.90 7.96 3.73
N TYR A 77 9.73 7.08 2.72
CA TYR A 77 10.76 6.81 1.71
C TYR A 77 11.16 8.09 0.95
N ASP A 78 10.20 8.88 0.49
CA ASP A 78 10.48 10.12 -0.24
C ASP A 78 11.16 11.18 0.64
N LYS A 79 10.75 11.30 1.91
CA LYS A 79 11.38 12.20 2.89
C LYS A 79 12.83 11.81 3.18
N VAL A 80 13.11 10.52 3.37
CA VAL A 80 14.48 10.03 3.61
C VAL A 80 15.35 10.14 2.36
N ALA A 81 14.81 9.81 1.19
CA ALA A 81 15.51 10.00 -0.08
C ALA A 81 15.95 11.46 -0.28
N ARG A 82 15.09 12.42 0.06
CA ARG A 82 15.44 13.84 0.04
C ARG A 82 16.54 14.21 1.03
N THR A 83 16.56 13.62 2.22
CA THR A 83 17.65 13.80 3.21
C THR A 83 18.99 13.26 2.71
N LEU A 84 18.96 12.26 1.82
CA LEU A 84 20.12 11.66 1.18
C LEU A 84 20.47 12.29 -0.18
N ASP A 85 19.90 13.47 -0.49
CA ASP A 85 20.09 14.21 -1.74
C ASP A 85 19.74 13.40 -3.01
N LEU A 86 18.79 12.46 -2.90
CA LEU A 86 18.28 11.68 -4.02
C LEU A 86 17.12 12.39 -4.72
N SER A 87 16.95 12.11 -6.02
CA SER A 87 15.85 12.65 -6.82
C SER A 87 14.50 12.01 -6.49
N TYR A 88 13.42 12.76 -6.71
CA TYR A 88 12.04 12.26 -6.61
C TYR A 88 11.63 11.50 -7.90
N PRO A 89 10.86 10.39 -7.82
CA PRO A 89 10.39 9.71 -6.61
C PRO A 89 11.51 8.95 -5.89
N GLY A 90 11.53 9.03 -4.57
CA GLY A 90 12.61 8.55 -3.72
C GLY A 90 12.55 7.05 -3.42
N GLY A 91 11.35 6.49 -3.31
CA GLY A 91 11.13 5.06 -3.03
C GLY A 91 11.98 4.10 -3.88
N PRO A 92 11.90 4.16 -5.23
CA PRO A 92 12.70 3.30 -6.10
C PRO A 92 14.21 3.49 -5.96
N LYS A 93 14.68 4.71 -5.62
CA LYS A 93 16.11 5.02 -5.45
C LYS A 93 16.65 4.42 -4.15
N ILE A 94 15.89 4.53 -3.07
CA ILE A 94 16.23 3.88 -1.80
C ILE A 94 16.26 2.36 -1.99
N ASP A 95 15.25 1.76 -2.64
CA ASP A 95 15.23 0.31 -2.85
C ASP A 95 16.40 -0.17 -3.71
N GLN A 96 16.80 0.61 -4.73
CA GLN A 96 17.99 0.29 -5.52
C GLN A 96 19.26 0.30 -4.65
N LEU A 97 19.49 1.36 -3.88
CA LEU A 97 20.66 1.49 -3.01
C LEU A 97 20.66 0.44 -1.89
N ALA A 98 19.50 0.13 -1.33
CA ALA A 98 19.34 -0.84 -0.25
C ALA A 98 19.74 -2.27 -0.64
N ARG A 99 19.77 -2.60 -1.93
CA ARG A 99 20.25 -3.91 -2.41
C ARG A 99 21.76 -4.04 -2.44
N GLU A 100 22.47 -2.90 -2.48
CA GLU A 100 23.91 -2.85 -2.61
C GLU A 100 24.62 -2.58 -1.27
N GLY A 101 23.87 -2.16 -0.25
CA GLY A 101 24.37 -1.81 1.08
C GLY A 101 24.20 -2.91 2.11
N LYS A 102 24.51 -2.55 3.36
CA LYS A 102 24.41 -3.40 4.53
C LYS A 102 23.58 -2.71 5.61
N GLU A 103 22.81 -3.49 6.34
CA GLU A 103 22.11 -3.03 7.54
C GLU A 103 23.13 -2.90 8.68
N VAL A 104 23.68 -1.69 8.86
CA VAL A 104 24.72 -1.39 9.86
C VAL A 104 24.27 -0.34 10.88
N ILE A 105 23.12 0.27 10.67
CA ILE A 105 22.54 1.28 11.56
C ILE A 105 21.25 0.73 12.13
N ASP A 106 21.10 0.77 13.44
CA ASP A 106 19.86 0.38 14.10
C ASP A 106 18.88 1.55 14.14
N PHE A 107 18.05 1.68 13.10
CA PHE A 107 16.94 2.63 13.10
C PHE A 107 15.75 2.09 13.90
N PRO A 108 15.05 2.95 14.66
CA PRO A 108 13.96 2.50 15.53
C PRO A 108 12.82 1.89 14.71
N ARG A 109 12.23 0.79 15.18
CA ARG A 109 10.96 0.26 14.67
C ARG A 109 9.82 0.77 15.55
N ALA A 110 8.84 1.45 14.96
CA ALA A 110 7.68 1.96 15.69
C ALA A 110 6.59 0.89 15.80
N TRP A 111 6.68 0.05 16.82
CA TRP A 111 5.73 -1.04 17.05
C TRP A 111 4.34 -0.57 17.51
N LEU A 112 4.24 0.61 18.11
CA LEU A 112 3.05 1.13 18.78
C LEU A 112 2.61 0.19 19.93
N GLU A 113 1.32 0.18 20.28
CA GLU A 113 0.77 -0.73 21.30
C GLU A 113 0.77 -2.19 20.82
N ASP A 114 0.92 -3.15 21.74
CA ASP A 114 1.09 -4.57 21.39
C ASP A 114 -0.07 -5.14 20.56
N ASP A 115 -1.31 -4.72 20.81
CA ASP A 115 -2.52 -5.15 20.11
C ASP A 115 -2.86 -4.30 18.88
N SER A 116 -2.07 -3.26 18.59
CA SER A 116 -2.32 -2.34 17.49
C SER A 116 -1.76 -2.83 16.16
N PHE A 117 -2.59 -2.80 15.12
CA PHE A 117 -2.18 -2.99 13.73
C PHE A 117 -1.85 -1.67 13.01
N ASP A 118 -1.87 -0.54 13.72
CA ASP A 118 -1.56 0.77 13.15
C ASP A 118 -0.07 0.91 12.81
N PHE A 119 0.26 1.92 12.01
CA PHE A 119 1.65 2.21 11.60
C PHE A 119 2.08 3.61 12.05
N SER A 120 3.40 3.82 12.16
CA SER A 120 4.00 5.14 12.37
C SER A 120 5.40 5.14 11.76
N PHE A 121 5.69 6.13 10.91
CA PHE A 121 6.97 6.26 10.22
C PHE A 121 7.58 7.66 10.33
N SER A 122 6.85 8.65 10.84
CA SER A 122 7.32 10.05 10.95
C SER A 122 8.63 10.19 11.74
N GLY A 123 8.84 9.36 12.78
CA GLY A 123 10.05 9.36 13.61
C GLY A 123 11.31 8.92 12.87
N LEU A 124 11.19 8.15 11.78
CA LEU A 124 12.34 7.61 11.04
C LEU A 124 13.16 8.70 10.37
N LYS A 125 12.50 9.71 9.78
CA LYS A 125 13.21 10.84 9.16
C LYS A 125 14.12 11.54 10.17
N SER A 126 13.59 11.84 11.35
CA SER A 126 14.34 12.49 12.43
C SER A 126 15.51 11.63 12.89
N SER A 127 15.29 10.31 12.99
CA SER A 127 16.35 9.36 13.34
C SER A 127 17.48 9.36 12.29
N VAL A 128 17.15 9.33 10.99
CA VAL A 128 18.14 9.40 9.89
C VAL A 128 18.95 10.70 9.95
N ILE A 129 18.27 11.85 10.09
CA ILE A 129 18.94 13.16 10.18
C ILE A 129 19.89 13.20 11.38
N ASN A 130 19.46 12.71 12.54
CA ASN A 130 20.27 12.69 13.75
C ASN A 130 21.47 11.76 13.61
N THR A 131 21.31 10.58 13.01
CA THR A 131 22.40 9.64 12.74
C THR A 131 23.47 10.27 11.84
N LEU A 132 23.04 10.92 10.75
CA LEU A 132 23.94 11.63 9.83
C LEU A 132 24.68 12.78 10.52
N HIS A 133 23.96 13.57 11.32
CA HIS A 133 24.54 14.69 12.04
C HIS A 133 25.58 14.24 13.08
N ASN A 134 25.24 13.22 13.88
CA ASN A 134 26.11 12.70 14.93
C ASN A 134 27.35 12.01 14.34
N ALA A 135 27.22 11.27 13.24
CA ALA A 135 28.35 10.68 12.53
C ALA A 135 29.33 11.76 12.09
N LYS A 136 28.83 12.84 11.47
CA LYS A 136 29.64 13.97 11.04
C LYS A 136 30.39 14.65 12.20
N GLN A 137 29.75 14.79 13.36
CA GLN A 137 30.41 15.34 14.56
C GLN A 137 31.56 14.45 15.08
N ARG A 138 31.44 13.13 14.92
CA ARG A 138 32.48 12.15 15.31
C ARG A 138 33.55 11.94 14.24
N GLY A 139 33.43 12.58 13.07
CA GLY A 139 34.32 12.34 11.93
C GLY A 139 34.07 11.00 11.24
N GLU A 140 32.92 10.38 11.48
CA GLU A 140 32.46 9.15 10.83
C GLU A 140 31.63 9.48 9.59
N THR A 141 31.72 8.63 8.56
CA THR A 141 30.85 8.70 7.38
C THR A 141 30.23 7.35 7.11
N TYR A 142 28.91 7.32 6.95
CA TYR A 142 28.18 6.16 6.46
C TYR A 142 28.01 6.26 4.95
N GLU A 143 28.10 5.13 4.26
CA GLU A 143 27.75 5.07 2.85
C GLU A 143 26.23 5.23 2.69
N THR A 144 25.79 6.00 1.70
CA THR A 144 24.36 6.25 1.44
C THR A 144 23.56 4.95 1.28
N ARG A 145 24.18 3.92 0.68
CA ARG A 145 23.56 2.60 0.52
C ARG A 145 23.32 1.88 1.85
N ASP A 146 24.18 2.05 2.84
CA ASP A 146 24.02 1.42 4.15
C ASP A 146 22.91 2.10 4.96
N ILE A 147 22.79 3.42 4.82
CA ILE A 147 21.67 4.19 5.38
C ILE A 147 20.36 3.74 4.73
N ALA A 148 20.32 3.66 3.40
CA ALA A 148 19.15 3.21 2.65
C ALA A 148 18.73 1.79 3.06
N THR A 149 19.70 0.87 3.17
CA THR A 149 19.47 -0.52 3.61
C THR A 149 18.90 -0.57 5.01
N SER A 150 19.51 0.14 5.95
CA SER A 150 19.11 0.16 7.36
C SER A 150 17.73 0.81 7.55
N PHE A 151 17.44 1.89 6.82
CA PHE A 151 16.12 2.54 6.84
C PHE A 151 15.04 1.63 6.26
N GLN A 152 15.31 1.02 5.10
CA GLN A 152 14.39 0.09 4.45
C GLN A 152 14.09 -1.10 5.36
N ALA A 153 15.10 -1.65 6.06
CA ALA A 153 14.91 -2.72 7.01
C ALA A 153 13.91 -2.34 8.12
N SER A 154 14.08 -1.16 8.74
CA SER A 154 13.13 -0.70 9.78
C SER A 154 11.69 -0.57 9.27
N VAL A 155 11.46 0.00 8.08
CA VAL A 155 10.11 0.11 7.51
C VAL A 155 9.54 -1.27 7.17
N VAL A 156 10.32 -2.11 6.48
CA VAL A 156 9.88 -3.42 6.01
C VAL A 156 9.59 -4.36 7.17
N ASP A 157 10.39 -4.35 8.24
CA ASP A 157 10.16 -5.19 9.42
C ASP A 157 8.79 -4.88 10.05
N VAL A 158 8.45 -3.61 10.22
CA VAL A 158 7.15 -3.20 10.79
C VAL A 158 6.00 -3.59 9.88
N LEU A 159 6.11 -3.35 8.56
CA LEU A 159 5.09 -3.72 7.59
C LEU A 159 4.83 -5.23 7.59
N VAL A 160 5.89 -6.03 7.54
CA VAL A 160 5.82 -7.49 7.44
C VAL A 160 5.25 -8.09 8.72
N GLU A 161 5.81 -7.74 9.88
CA GLU A 161 5.41 -8.32 11.16
C GLU A 161 3.95 -7.99 11.47
N LYS A 162 3.52 -6.73 11.30
CA LYS A 162 2.11 -6.37 11.54
C LYS A 162 1.17 -7.04 10.56
N THR A 163 1.56 -7.17 9.29
CA THR A 163 0.74 -7.87 8.28
C THR A 163 0.61 -9.36 8.62
N TYR A 164 1.71 -10.02 8.97
CA TYR A 164 1.70 -11.44 9.33
C TYR A 164 0.86 -11.69 10.59
N ARG A 165 1.06 -10.89 11.65
CA ARG A 165 0.26 -10.98 12.88
C ARG A 165 -1.23 -10.75 12.62
N ALA A 166 -1.58 -9.77 11.79
CA ALA A 166 -2.97 -9.54 11.41
C ALA A 166 -3.54 -10.72 10.61
N ALA A 167 -2.77 -11.29 9.68
CA ALA A 167 -3.21 -12.42 8.86
C ALA A 167 -3.56 -13.63 9.73
N GLU A 168 -2.69 -13.96 10.70
CA GLU A 168 -2.92 -15.03 11.68
C GLU A 168 -4.14 -14.72 12.57
N THR A 169 -4.23 -13.51 13.12
CA THR A 169 -5.32 -13.09 14.02
C THR A 169 -6.69 -13.21 13.36
N TYR A 170 -6.78 -12.83 12.09
CA TYR A 170 -8.03 -12.86 11.32
C TYR A 170 -8.24 -14.13 10.50
N ASN A 171 -7.35 -15.13 10.63
CA ASN A 171 -7.37 -16.37 9.86
C ASN A 171 -7.53 -16.11 8.35
N ALA A 172 -6.75 -15.16 7.83
CA ALA A 172 -6.73 -14.83 6.42
C ALA A 172 -6.25 -16.06 5.63
N LYS A 173 -6.94 -16.39 4.53
CA LYS A 173 -6.46 -17.44 3.61
C LYS A 173 -5.44 -16.90 2.63
N GLN A 174 -5.51 -15.59 2.38
CA GLN A 174 -4.63 -14.92 1.46
C GLN A 174 -4.25 -13.53 1.99
N VAL A 175 -2.98 -13.18 1.84
CA VAL A 175 -2.46 -11.83 2.03
C VAL A 175 -2.09 -11.28 0.67
N ILE A 176 -2.59 -10.08 0.36
CA ILE A 176 -2.24 -9.36 -0.85
C ILE A 176 -1.56 -8.05 -0.51
N VAL A 177 -0.57 -7.65 -1.31
CA VAL A 177 0.08 -6.34 -1.16
C VAL A 177 -0.30 -5.46 -2.34
N ALA A 178 -0.64 -4.20 -2.08
CA ALA A 178 -1.14 -3.26 -3.08
C ALA A 178 -0.51 -1.86 -2.92
N GLY A 179 -0.51 -1.07 -3.98
CA GLY A 179 0.07 0.27 -4.02
C GLY A 179 1.53 0.32 -4.47
N GLY A 180 2.05 1.53 -4.66
CA GLY A 180 3.37 1.74 -5.28
C GLY A 180 4.55 1.14 -4.50
N VAL A 181 4.47 1.09 -3.16
CA VAL A 181 5.53 0.49 -2.33
C VAL A 181 5.53 -1.03 -2.43
N ALA A 182 4.45 -1.65 -2.94
CA ALA A 182 4.42 -3.08 -3.25
C ALA A 182 5.44 -3.48 -4.33
N ALA A 183 6.01 -2.53 -5.09
CA ALA A 183 7.10 -2.78 -6.03
C ALA A 183 8.48 -2.89 -5.37
N ASN A 184 8.61 -2.55 -4.08
CA ASN A 184 9.85 -2.61 -3.33
C ASN A 184 10.34 -4.07 -3.19
N GLN A 185 11.58 -4.34 -3.62
CA GLN A 185 12.11 -5.70 -3.61
C GLN A 185 12.50 -6.19 -2.22
N GLY A 186 12.93 -5.28 -1.33
CA GLY A 186 13.15 -5.62 0.08
C GLY A 186 11.88 -6.13 0.75
N LEU A 187 10.76 -5.43 0.53
CA LEU A 187 9.44 -5.82 1.03
C LEU A 187 9.00 -7.17 0.46
N ARG A 188 9.06 -7.36 -0.85
CA ARG A 188 8.70 -8.63 -1.51
C ARG A 188 9.51 -9.79 -0.97
N THR A 189 10.83 -9.60 -0.84
CA THR A 189 11.74 -10.64 -0.34
C THR A 189 11.43 -10.99 1.11
N ARG A 190 11.23 -10.00 1.98
CA ARG A 190 10.96 -10.24 3.40
C ARG A 190 9.58 -10.86 3.63
N MET A 191 8.54 -10.38 2.94
CA MET A 191 7.22 -10.99 2.96
C MET A 191 7.30 -12.45 2.48
N GLY A 192 7.94 -12.71 1.33
CA GLY A 192 8.09 -14.06 0.79
C GLY A 192 8.73 -15.02 1.79
N LYS A 193 9.82 -14.60 2.45
CA LYS A 193 10.46 -15.41 3.51
C LYS A 193 9.58 -15.64 4.73
N THR A 194 8.80 -14.64 5.13
CA THR A 194 7.95 -14.72 6.34
C THR A 194 6.76 -15.66 6.12
N PHE A 195 6.20 -15.65 4.92
CA PHE A 195 5.06 -16.48 4.54
C PHE A 195 5.46 -17.84 3.95
N GLU A 196 6.76 -18.13 3.73
CA GLU A 196 7.22 -19.36 3.07
C GLU A 196 6.77 -20.65 3.76
N ALA A 197 6.68 -20.64 5.10
CA ALA A 197 6.22 -21.78 5.90
C ALA A 197 4.76 -21.65 6.36
N SER A 198 4.05 -20.61 5.90
CA SER A 198 2.65 -20.37 6.25
C SER A 198 1.73 -21.02 5.22
N GLU A 199 0.54 -21.44 5.66
CA GLU A 199 -0.54 -21.90 4.76
C GLU A 199 -1.28 -20.71 4.10
N ILE A 200 -0.92 -19.47 4.47
CA ILE A 200 -1.53 -18.24 3.95
C ILE A 200 -0.90 -17.91 2.60
N ASP A 201 -1.72 -17.85 1.54
CA ASP A 201 -1.27 -17.49 0.20
C ASP A 201 -0.84 -16.02 0.14
N LEU A 202 0.40 -15.75 -0.27
CA LEU A 202 0.91 -14.38 -0.40
C LEU A 202 0.96 -13.99 -1.87
N SER A 203 0.23 -12.93 -2.24
CA SER A 203 0.25 -12.40 -3.61
C SER A 203 0.71 -10.95 -3.69
N PHE A 204 1.41 -10.66 -4.78
CA PHE A 204 1.71 -9.32 -5.23
C PHE A 204 1.27 -9.19 -6.68
N PRO A 205 0.79 -8.02 -7.12
CA PRO A 205 0.58 -7.80 -8.54
C PRO A 205 1.95 -7.69 -9.24
N SER A 206 1.98 -7.90 -10.56
CA SER A 206 3.14 -7.56 -11.38
C SER A 206 3.57 -6.11 -11.14
N ILE A 207 4.87 -5.83 -11.28
CA ILE A 207 5.43 -4.49 -11.02
C ILE A 207 4.71 -3.40 -11.83
N SER A 208 4.30 -3.70 -13.07
CA SER A 208 3.53 -2.80 -13.95
C SER A 208 2.14 -2.47 -13.43
N LEU A 209 1.60 -3.28 -12.52
CA LEU A 209 0.28 -3.13 -11.90
C LEU A 209 0.33 -2.55 -10.48
N CYS A 210 1.51 -2.42 -9.86
CA CYS A 210 1.67 -1.81 -8.53
C CYS A 210 1.41 -0.30 -8.52
N THR A 211 1.78 0.39 -9.61
CA THR A 211 1.57 1.84 -9.75
C THR A 211 0.23 2.14 -10.42
N ASP A 212 -0.23 3.39 -10.30
CA ASP A 212 -1.50 3.84 -10.88
C ASP A 212 -1.66 3.46 -12.35
N ASN A 213 -2.69 2.67 -12.65
CA ASN A 213 -3.01 2.22 -14.00
C ASN A 213 -4.52 2.05 -14.19
N ALA A 214 -4.99 2.04 -15.43
CA ALA A 214 -6.43 1.90 -15.72
C ALA A 214 -6.94 0.45 -15.55
N ALA A 215 -6.06 -0.55 -15.65
CA ALA A 215 -6.44 -1.96 -15.53
C ALA A 215 -6.95 -2.28 -14.12
N MET A 216 -6.32 -1.72 -13.09
CA MET A 216 -6.76 -1.87 -11.70
C MET A 216 -8.15 -1.26 -11.45
N ILE A 217 -8.44 -0.13 -12.10
CA ILE A 217 -9.76 0.53 -12.05
C ILE A 217 -10.80 -0.32 -12.77
N ALA A 218 -10.45 -0.90 -13.91
CA ALA A 218 -11.32 -1.83 -14.64
C ALA A 218 -11.58 -3.12 -13.85
N ALA A 219 -10.57 -3.66 -13.16
CA ALA A 219 -10.69 -4.85 -12.32
C ALA A 219 -11.70 -4.62 -11.19
N ALA A 220 -11.54 -3.55 -10.41
CA ALA A 220 -12.50 -3.16 -9.37
C ALA A 220 -13.88 -2.82 -9.94
N GLY A 221 -13.92 -2.12 -11.07
CA GLY A 221 -15.14 -1.74 -11.77
C GLY A 221 -15.93 -2.93 -12.30
N SER A 222 -15.27 -3.99 -12.74
CA SER A 222 -15.91 -5.22 -13.23
C SER A 222 -16.68 -5.94 -12.12
N ILE A 223 -16.09 -6.06 -10.92
CA ILE A 223 -16.74 -6.62 -9.74
C ILE A 223 -17.91 -5.74 -9.31
N ALA A 224 -17.70 -4.42 -9.23
CA ALA A 224 -18.77 -3.50 -8.89
C ALA A 224 -19.94 -3.59 -9.90
N HIS A 225 -19.62 -3.75 -11.19
CA HIS A 225 -20.61 -3.92 -12.24
C HIS A 225 -21.43 -5.21 -12.05
N GLN A 226 -20.75 -6.34 -11.79
CA GLN A 226 -21.37 -7.64 -11.54
C GLN A 226 -22.28 -7.62 -10.29
N GLN A 227 -21.89 -6.87 -9.26
CA GLN A 227 -22.69 -6.63 -8.06
C GLN A 227 -23.86 -5.66 -8.29
N GLY A 228 -24.06 -5.15 -9.51
CA GLY A 228 -25.17 -4.25 -9.85
C GLY A 228 -24.93 -2.76 -9.56
N HIS A 229 -23.74 -2.37 -9.10
CA HIS A 229 -23.43 -0.96 -8.82
C HIS A 229 -23.38 -0.13 -10.08
N ARG A 230 -24.05 1.02 -10.09
CA ARG A 230 -24.06 1.98 -11.19
C ARG A 230 -23.96 3.40 -10.62
N ALA A 231 -23.21 4.26 -11.29
CA ALA A 231 -23.14 5.67 -10.96
C ALA A 231 -24.13 6.46 -11.82
N ASN A 232 -24.71 7.49 -11.22
CA ASN A 232 -25.55 8.47 -11.90
C ASN A 232 -24.69 9.54 -12.61
N TRP A 233 -25.33 10.32 -13.49
CA TRP A 233 -24.64 11.38 -14.24
C TRP A 233 -24.20 12.58 -13.39
N ASP A 234 -24.67 12.68 -12.14
CA ASP A 234 -24.23 13.65 -11.13
C ASP A 234 -22.91 13.25 -10.45
N LEU A 235 -22.35 12.05 -10.74
CA LEU A 235 -21.09 11.56 -10.18
C LEU A 235 -19.99 12.62 -10.26
N ASN A 236 -19.39 12.99 -9.14
CA ASN A 236 -18.27 13.93 -9.13
C ASN A 236 -17.02 13.28 -8.52
N ALA A 237 -15.85 13.82 -8.84
CA ALA A 237 -14.61 13.41 -8.18
C ALA A 237 -14.67 13.85 -6.71
N ASN A 238 -14.43 12.91 -5.80
CA ASN A 238 -14.30 13.19 -4.38
C ASN A 238 -12.88 12.81 -3.92
N PRO A 239 -12.01 13.80 -3.65
CA PRO A 239 -10.63 13.55 -3.24
C PRO A 239 -10.52 12.97 -1.82
N SER A 240 -11.54 13.13 -0.98
CA SER A 240 -11.59 12.64 0.40
C SER A 240 -12.58 11.50 0.59
N LEU A 241 -12.92 10.78 -0.49
CA LEU A 241 -13.76 9.60 -0.38
C LEU A 241 -13.01 8.53 0.41
N SER A 242 -13.54 8.10 1.55
CA SER A 242 -12.99 6.97 2.29
C SER A 242 -13.40 5.64 1.67
N LEU A 243 -12.56 4.62 1.85
CA LEU A 243 -12.81 3.28 1.33
C LEU A 243 -14.04 2.63 1.99
N GLU A 244 -14.26 2.87 3.28
CA GLU A 244 -15.42 2.37 4.02
C GLU A 244 -16.73 2.98 3.50
N ARG A 245 -16.75 4.30 3.26
CA ARG A 245 -17.92 4.97 2.67
C ARG A 245 -18.19 4.45 1.27
N TYR A 246 -17.14 4.16 0.51
CA TYR A 246 -17.27 3.51 -0.77
C TYR A 246 -17.84 2.09 -0.65
N ALA A 247 -17.46 1.31 0.36
CA ALA A 247 -17.98 -0.04 0.62
C ALA A 247 -19.50 -0.04 0.89
N GLN A 248 -20.03 1.00 1.54
CA GLN A 248 -21.47 1.12 1.86
C GLN A 248 -22.38 1.15 0.63
N ARG A 249 -21.85 1.36 -0.58
CA ARG A 249 -22.64 1.21 -1.81
C ARG A 249 -23.26 -0.19 -1.94
N SER A 250 -22.58 -1.21 -1.42
CA SER A 250 -23.01 -2.62 -1.42
C SER A 250 -24.24 -2.90 -0.55
N ILE A 251 -24.47 -2.10 0.49
CA ILE A 251 -25.56 -2.30 1.46
C ILE A 251 -26.92 -1.85 0.88
N LYS A 252 -26.93 -0.94 -0.10
CA LYS A 252 -28.17 -0.42 -0.69
C LYS A 252 -28.80 -1.34 -1.74
N LEU A 253 -28.12 -2.38 -2.20
CA LEU A 253 -28.64 -3.32 -3.20
C LEU A 253 -29.26 -4.59 -2.58
N SER A 254 -29.19 -4.77 -1.26
CA SER A 254 -29.75 -5.91 -0.52
C SER A 254 -31.08 -5.59 0.19
N ARG A 255 -31.76 -4.51 -0.18
CA ARG A 255 -33.14 -4.17 0.19
C ARG A 255 -33.97 -3.92 -1.06
#